data_AF-K1S8C1-F1
#
_entry.id   AF-K1S8C1-F1
#
_cell.length_a   1.000
_cell.length_b   1.000
_cell.length_c   1.000
_cell.angle_alpha   90.00
_cell.angle_beta   90.00
_cell.angle_gamma   90.00
#
_symmetry.space_group_name_H-M   'P 1'
#
loop_
_entity.id
_entity.type
_entity.pdbx_description
1 polymer ?
#
loop_
_entity_poly.entity_id
_entity_poly.type
_entity_poly.pdbx_seq_one_letter_code
_entity_poly.pdbx_strand_id
1 'polypeptide(L)'
;MHILSVKDPAFRKYGRVITNVDFTQLVEEMKKTPVPDGVVYEPGINALEALPVKKELETITYGEMPVQIGYCNGHNSKLNAVEYHRSSEINVAATDAILILGLLADVAEDFTYDTSKMEAFLVPAGTGVEVFATSLHYAPCGVDGQGFQVAIVLPQGTNYPLEGAHQKV
;
A
#
# COMPACT_ATOMS: atom_id res chain seq x y z
N MET A 1 -18.25 1.17 -8.77
CA MET A 1 -17.69 2.10 -7.76
C MET A 1 -17.20 3.34 -8.49
N HIS A 2 -17.42 4.54 -7.96
CA HIS A 2 -16.83 5.75 -8.53
C HIS A 2 -15.37 5.85 -8.04
N ILE A 3 -14.44 6.20 -8.94
CA ILE A 3 -13.00 6.30 -8.61
C ILE A 3 -12.67 7.78 -8.44
N LEU A 4 -12.28 8.16 -7.22
CA LEU A 4 -11.84 9.50 -6.85
C LEU A 4 -10.33 9.64 -7.04
N SER A 5 -9.80 10.86 -7.01
CA SER A 5 -8.34 11.06 -6.92
C SER A 5 -7.88 10.98 -5.48
N VAL A 6 -6.64 10.52 -5.21
CA VAL A 6 -6.02 10.70 -3.87
C VAL A 6 -5.83 12.16 -3.44
N LYS A 7 -6.03 13.12 -4.34
CA LYS A 7 -6.08 14.56 -4.02
C LYS A 7 -7.48 15.03 -3.62
N ASP A 8 -8.50 14.19 -3.77
CA ASP A 8 -9.86 14.50 -3.35
C ASP A 8 -9.93 14.61 -1.81
N PRO A 9 -10.66 15.60 -1.25
CA PRO A 9 -10.83 15.72 0.19
C PRO A 9 -11.33 14.46 0.90
N ALA A 10 -12.09 13.60 0.22
CA ALA A 10 -12.58 12.32 0.75
C ALA A 10 -11.44 11.36 1.14
N PHE A 11 -10.26 11.47 0.52
CA PHE A 11 -9.11 10.62 0.83
C PHE A 11 -8.54 10.85 2.25
N ARG A 12 -8.76 12.04 2.84
CA ARG A 12 -8.12 12.46 4.11
C ARG A 12 -8.42 11.59 5.31
N LYS A 13 -9.54 10.86 5.31
CA LYS A 13 -9.88 9.93 6.39
C LYS A 13 -9.13 8.60 6.28
N TYR A 14 -8.61 8.27 5.10
CA TYR A 14 -7.88 7.04 4.85
C TYR A 14 -6.35 7.24 4.84
N GLY A 15 -5.90 8.44 4.50
CA GLY A 15 -4.49 8.68 4.28
C GLY A 15 -4.15 10.10 3.88
N ARG A 16 -2.92 10.29 3.40
CA ARG A 16 -2.43 11.55 2.81
C ARG A 16 -1.44 11.31 1.68
N VAL A 17 -1.35 12.26 0.76
CA VAL A 17 -0.28 12.30 -0.25
C VAL A 17 1.01 12.77 0.41
N ILE A 18 2.11 12.07 0.15
CA ILE A 18 3.44 12.42 0.65
C ILE A 18 4.12 13.36 -0.34
N THR A 19 4.48 14.55 0.11
CA THR A 19 5.05 15.61 -0.76
C THR A 19 6.46 16.02 -0.35
N ASN A 20 7.00 15.43 0.71
CA ASN A 20 8.27 15.80 1.34
C ASN A 20 9.34 14.69 1.26
N VAL A 21 9.16 13.73 0.35
CA VAL A 21 10.09 12.64 0.06
C VAL A 21 10.18 12.49 -1.46
N ASP A 22 11.38 12.33 -2.01
CA ASP A 22 11.59 12.09 -3.43
C ASP A 22 11.57 10.59 -3.75
N PHE A 23 10.53 10.17 -4.48
CA PHE A 23 10.33 8.78 -4.88
C PHE A 23 10.89 8.42 -6.26
N THR A 24 11.55 9.36 -6.96
CA THR A 24 11.96 9.18 -8.36
C THR A 24 12.80 7.90 -8.56
N GLN A 25 13.85 7.70 -7.76
CA GLN A 25 14.70 6.50 -7.89
C GLN A 25 13.96 5.20 -7.54
N LEU A 26 13.04 5.25 -6.57
CA LEU A 26 12.22 4.10 -6.18
C LEU A 26 11.30 3.67 -7.32
N VAL A 27 10.65 4.63 -7.97
CA VAL A 27 9.76 4.40 -9.12
C VAL A 27 10.54 3.84 -10.31
N GLU A 28 11.75 4.35 -10.60
CA GLU A 28 12.59 3.80 -11.66
C GLU A 28 13.05 2.37 -11.36
N GLU A 29 13.44 2.07 -10.12
CA GLU A 29 13.85 0.71 -9.73
C GLU A 29 12.68 -0.27 -9.78
N MET A 30 11.48 0.18 -9.36
CA MET A 30 10.24 -0.60 -9.43
C MET A 30 9.92 -1.08 -10.85
N LYS A 31 10.23 -0.33 -11.90
CA LYS A 31 9.98 -0.77 -13.30
C LYS A 31 10.69 -2.07 -13.68
N LYS A 32 11.70 -2.50 -12.92
CA LYS A 32 12.43 -3.76 -13.15
C LYS A 32 11.77 -4.97 -12.48
N THR A 33 10.79 -4.75 -11.62
CA THR A 33 10.06 -5.80 -10.90
C THR A 33 8.99 -6.44 -11.80
N PRO A 34 8.60 -7.70 -11.56
CA PRO A 34 7.66 -8.41 -12.44
C PRO A 34 6.24 -7.86 -12.34
N VAL A 35 5.46 -8.02 -13.42
CA VAL A 35 4.01 -7.76 -13.46
C VAL A 35 3.30 -9.05 -13.95
N PRO A 36 3.02 -10.01 -13.04
CA PRO A 36 2.39 -11.27 -13.43
C PRO A 36 0.90 -11.09 -13.74
N ASP A 37 0.28 -12.10 -14.37
CA ASP A 37 -1.18 -12.15 -14.58
C ASP A 37 -1.98 -12.21 -13.27
N GLY A 38 -1.36 -12.74 -12.20
CA GLY A 38 -1.91 -12.73 -10.84
C GLY A 38 -1.42 -11.54 -10.02
N VAL A 39 -1.38 -11.69 -8.69
CA VAL A 39 -0.76 -10.73 -7.78
C VAL A 39 0.45 -11.39 -7.13
N VAL A 40 1.57 -10.67 -7.08
CA VAL A 40 2.78 -11.06 -6.35
C VAL A 40 3.09 -10.01 -5.29
N TYR A 41 3.54 -10.48 -4.12
CA TYR A 41 3.92 -9.65 -3.00
C TYR A 41 5.29 -10.08 -2.48
N GLU A 42 6.22 -9.15 -2.37
CA GLU A 42 7.51 -9.34 -1.71
C GLU A 42 7.60 -8.33 -0.55
N PRO A 43 7.76 -8.76 0.71
CA PRO A 43 7.77 -7.84 1.86
C PRO A 43 8.95 -6.88 1.88
N GLY A 44 10.09 -7.29 1.32
CA GLY A 44 11.31 -6.50 1.25
C GLY A 44 12.28 -7.07 0.23
N ILE A 45 12.91 -6.24 -0.61
CA ILE A 45 13.97 -6.67 -1.53
C ILE A 45 15.18 -5.76 -1.48
N ASN A 46 16.38 -6.34 -1.61
CA ASN A 46 17.65 -5.61 -1.54
C ASN A 46 17.74 -4.44 -2.54
N ALA A 47 17.17 -4.62 -3.75
CA ALA A 47 17.25 -3.59 -4.80
C ALA A 47 16.54 -2.29 -4.41
N LEU A 48 15.38 -2.37 -3.74
CA LEU A 48 14.63 -1.19 -3.30
C LEU A 48 15.18 -0.66 -1.96
N GLU A 49 15.58 -1.56 -1.06
CA GLU A 49 16.09 -1.17 0.27
C GLU A 49 17.48 -0.54 0.23
N ALA A 50 18.27 -0.77 -0.81
CA ALA A 50 19.56 -0.12 -1.01
C ALA A 50 19.45 1.35 -1.46
N LEU A 51 18.25 1.82 -1.83
CA LEU A 51 18.04 3.18 -2.31
C LEU A 51 18.05 4.21 -1.16
N PRO A 52 18.56 5.44 -1.40
CA PRO A 52 18.61 6.49 -0.37
C PRO A 52 17.26 6.82 0.28
N VAL A 53 16.16 6.67 -0.49
CA VAL A 53 14.78 6.92 -0.02
C VAL A 53 14.42 6.11 1.21
N LYS A 54 15.01 4.93 1.42
CA LYS A 54 14.79 4.13 2.63
C LYS A 54 15.14 4.95 3.86
N LYS A 55 16.30 5.60 3.87
CA LYS A 55 16.76 6.38 5.01
C LYS A 55 15.90 7.63 5.23
N GLU A 56 15.47 8.27 4.14
CA GLU A 56 14.55 9.41 4.23
C GLU A 56 13.21 9.01 4.85
N LEU A 57 12.64 7.88 4.44
CA LEU A 57 11.38 7.37 4.97
C LEU A 57 11.50 6.99 6.46
N GLU A 58 12.58 6.32 6.87
CA GLU A 58 12.86 6.03 8.27
C GLU A 58 12.87 7.32 9.10
N THR A 59 13.65 8.32 8.70
CA THR A 59 13.85 9.53 9.50
C THR A 59 12.66 10.48 9.46
N ILE A 60 12.09 10.74 8.28
CA ILE A 60 11.09 11.79 8.08
C ILE A 60 9.67 11.27 8.35
N THR A 61 9.39 10.00 8.00
CA THR A 61 8.02 9.46 8.03
C THR A 61 7.80 8.51 9.20
N TYR A 62 8.76 7.63 9.46
CA TYR A 62 8.63 6.58 10.49
C TYR A 62 9.34 6.91 11.81
N GLY A 63 9.85 8.13 12.00
CA GLY A 63 10.42 8.58 13.27
C GLY A 63 11.62 7.73 13.72
N GLU A 64 12.54 7.46 12.79
CA GLU A 64 13.75 6.67 12.97
C GLU A 64 13.55 5.16 13.18
N MET A 65 12.30 4.67 13.08
CA MET A 65 12.04 3.22 13.08
C MET A 65 12.55 2.58 11.79
N PRO A 66 13.15 1.38 11.87
CA PRO A 66 13.58 0.64 10.68
C PRO A 66 12.37 0.23 9.83
N VAL A 67 12.53 0.33 8.51
CA VAL A 67 11.50 -0.04 7.54
C VAL A 67 11.98 -1.15 6.61
N GLN A 68 11.03 -1.88 6.03
CA GLN A 68 11.24 -2.77 4.89
C GLN A 68 10.66 -2.11 3.63
N ILE A 69 11.28 -2.32 2.48
CA ILE A 69 10.77 -1.83 1.18
C ILE A 69 10.65 -2.99 0.20
N GLY A 70 9.40 -3.32 -0.09
CA GLY A 70 9.01 -4.39 -0.98
C GLY A 70 8.08 -3.90 -2.08
N TYR A 71 7.31 -4.81 -2.66
CA TYR A 71 6.33 -4.47 -3.69
C TYR A 71 5.11 -5.38 -3.68
N CYS A 72 4.01 -4.83 -4.19
CA CYS A 72 2.81 -5.55 -4.59
C CYS A 72 2.54 -5.21 -6.06
N ASN A 73 2.57 -6.21 -6.94
CA ASN A 73 2.45 -6.02 -8.38
C ASN A 73 1.51 -7.05 -9.02
N GLY A 74 1.01 -6.72 -10.21
CA GLY A 74 0.34 -7.68 -11.09
C GLY A 74 -0.98 -7.17 -11.61
N HIS A 75 -1.97 -8.05 -11.78
CA HIS A 75 -3.30 -7.69 -12.26
C HIS A 75 -4.37 -8.08 -11.25
N ASN A 76 -5.13 -7.09 -10.78
CA ASN A 76 -6.28 -7.31 -9.91
C ASN A 76 -7.44 -6.40 -10.33
N SER A 77 -8.63 -6.95 -10.25
CA SER A 77 -9.92 -6.27 -10.51
C SER A 77 -10.99 -6.67 -9.49
N LYS A 78 -10.59 -7.36 -8.42
CA LYS A 78 -11.48 -7.93 -7.41
C LYS A 78 -11.13 -7.38 -6.03
N LEU A 79 -12.17 -7.21 -5.22
CA LEU A 79 -12.07 -7.03 -3.78
C LEU A 79 -12.63 -8.29 -3.13
N ASN A 80 -11.75 -9.25 -2.84
CA ASN A 80 -12.11 -10.54 -2.23
C ASN A 80 -11.66 -10.66 -0.77
N ALA A 81 -10.85 -9.72 -0.29
CA ALA A 81 -10.40 -9.62 1.08
C ALA A 81 -10.12 -8.15 1.41
N VAL A 82 -9.97 -7.86 2.70
CA VAL A 82 -9.46 -6.60 3.22
C VAL A 82 -8.55 -6.90 4.40
N GLU A 83 -7.48 -6.12 4.52
CA GLU A 83 -6.49 -6.19 5.57
C GLU A 83 -6.23 -4.81 6.15
N TYR A 84 -5.59 -4.76 7.31
CA TYR A 84 -5.09 -3.54 7.92
C TYR A 84 -3.83 -3.86 8.71
N HIS A 85 -2.93 -2.88 8.82
CA HIS A 85 -1.70 -3.00 9.58
C HIS A 85 -1.80 -2.24 10.91
N ARG A 86 -0.96 -2.61 11.88
CA ARG A 86 -0.88 -1.91 13.18
C ARG A 86 -0.11 -0.58 13.08
N SER A 87 0.45 -0.28 11.92
CA SER A 87 1.11 0.96 11.54
C SER A 87 0.54 1.46 10.22
N SER A 88 0.82 2.72 9.89
CA SER A 88 0.61 3.21 8.53
C SER A 88 1.45 2.40 7.53
N GLU A 89 0.95 2.28 6.32
CA GLU A 89 1.63 1.74 5.14
C GLU A 89 1.89 2.88 4.17
N ILE A 90 3.08 2.92 3.54
CA ILE A 90 3.33 3.86 2.45
C ILE A 90 3.33 3.10 1.13
N ASN A 91 2.48 3.57 0.21
CA ASN A 91 2.33 3.03 -1.12
C ASN A 91 2.85 4.03 -2.15
N VAL A 92 3.81 3.58 -2.96
CA VAL A 92 4.42 4.41 -4.01
C VAL A 92 4.14 3.76 -5.35
N ALA A 93 3.28 4.41 -6.13
CA ALA A 93 2.80 3.89 -7.40
C ALA A 93 3.85 4.09 -8.51
N ALA A 94 4.38 3.02 -9.09
CA ALA A 94 5.25 3.08 -10.27
C ALA A 94 4.46 3.11 -11.59
N THR A 95 3.24 2.58 -11.57
CA THR A 95 2.20 2.77 -12.58
C THR A 95 0.93 3.30 -11.92
N ASP A 96 -0.01 3.84 -12.69
CA ASP A 96 -1.31 4.25 -12.14
C ASP A 96 -1.99 3.04 -11.46
N ALA A 97 -2.43 3.24 -10.23
CA ALA A 97 -3.03 2.20 -9.41
C ALA A 97 -4.29 2.71 -8.71
N ILE A 98 -5.23 1.83 -8.44
CA ILE A 98 -6.45 2.12 -7.70
C ILE A 98 -6.37 1.44 -6.33
N LEU A 99 -6.47 2.21 -5.26
CA LEU A 99 -6.64 1.71 -3.91
C LEU A 99 -8.13 1.68 -3.57
N ILE A 100 -8.63 0.57 -3.02
CA ILE A 100 -9.99 0.45 -2.50
C ILE A 100 -9.88 0.43 -0.98
N LEU A 101 -10.48 1.43 -0.33
CA LEU A 101 -10.21 1.75 1.07
C LEU A 101 -11.47 1.73 1.93
N GLY A 102 -11.35 1.14 3.11
CA GLY A 102 -12.36 1.11 4.17
C GLY A 102 -11.80 1.64 5.49
N LEU A 103 -12.64 1.79 6.52
CA LEU A 103 -12.22 2.26 7.85
C LEU A 103 -12.31 1.14 8.89
N LEU A 104 -11.30 1.02 9.75
CA LEU A 104 -11.26 0.02 10.82
C LEU A 104 -12.45 0.14 11.77
N ALA A 105 -12.93 1.37 12.00
CA ALA A 105 -14.10 1.64 12.83
C ALA A 105 -15.42 1.08 12.26
N ASP A 106 -15.45 0.69 10.98
CA ASP A 106 -16.62 0.09 10.33
C ASP A 106 -16.64 -1.44 10.38
N VAL A 107 -15.59 -2.08 10.90
CA VAL A 107 -15.54 -3.54 11.11
C VAL A 107 -16.57 -3.94 12.17
N ALA A 108 -17.41 -4.92 11.84
CA ALA A 108 -18.44 -5.42 12.75
C ALA A 108 -17.85 -6.29 13.87
N GLU A 109 -18.63 -6.53 14.92
CA GLU A 109 -18.22 -7.33 16.09
C GLU A 109 -17.82 -8.77 15.71
N ASP A 110 -18.40 -9.31 14.64
CA ASP A 110 -18.07 -10.63 14.09
C ASP A 110 -16.87 -10.63 13.12
N PHE A 111 -16.12 -9.52 13.07
CA PHE A 111 -14.98 -9.29 12.18
C PHE A 111 -15.33 -9.32 10.68
N THR A 112 -16.59 -9.09 10.32
CA THR A 112 -16.99 -8.87 8.93
C THR A 112 -16.92 -7.39 8.55
N TYR A 113 -16.84 -7.12 7.24
CA TYR A 113 -16.80 -5.77 6.69
C TYR A 113 -17.84 -5.60 5.57
N ASP A 114 -18.69 -4.58 5.68
CA ASP A 114 -19.62 -4.21 4.62
C ASP A 114 -18.87 -3.44 3.52
N THR A 115 -18.52 -4.15 2.44
CA THR A 115 -17.79 -3.58 1.29
C THR A 115 -18.52 -2.43 0.59
N SER A 116 -19.82 -2.24 0.82
CA SER A 116 -20.55 -1.09 0.28
C SER A 116 -20.07 0.26 0.85
N LYS A 117 -19.37 0.24 1.99
CA LYS A 117 -18.76 1.41 2.63
C LYS A 117 -17.39 1.80 2.06
N MET A 118 -16.82 0.99 1.16
CA MET A 118 -15.49 1.25 0.62
C MET A 118 -15.52 2.26 -0.52
N GLU A 119 -14.45 3.04 -0.61
CA GLU A 119 -14.24 4.05 -1.64
C GLU A 119 -12.98 3.73 -2.45
N ALA A 120 -12.99 4.03 -3.75
CA ALA A 120 -11.84 3.80 -4.63
C ALA A 120 -11.12 5.11 -4.95
N PHE A 121 -9.79 5.08 -4.89
CA PHE A 121 -8.93 6.22 -5.16
C PHE A 121 -7.83 5.87 -6.17
N LEU A 122 -7.75 6.65 -7.24
CA LEU A 122 -6.65 6.64 -8.20
C LEU A 122 -5.40 7.29 -7.58
N VAL A 123 -4.33 6.53 -7.54
CA VAL A 123 -2.96 6.94 -7.24
C VAL A 123 -2.21 7.04 -8.57
N PRO A 124 -1.89 8.26 -9.05
CA PRO A 124 -1.12 8.42 -10.28
C PRO A 124 0.31 7.89 -10.12
N ALA A 125 0.89 7.35 -11.18
CA ALA A 125 2.30 6.96 -11.24
C ALA A 125 3.21 8.10 -10.75
N GLY A 126 4.24 7.73 -9.99
CA GLY A 126 5.14 8.68 -9.32
C GLY A 126 4.61 9.22 -7.98
N THR A 127 3.38 8.89 -7.57
CA THR A 127 2.80 9.40 -6.32
C THR A 127 3.01 8.43 -5.17
N GLY A 128 3.56 8.93 -4.07
CA GLY A 128 3.57 8.27 -2.77
C GLY A 128 2.38 8.71 -1.91
N VAL A 129 1.70 7.76 -1.28
CA VAL A 129 0.64 8.01 -0.30
C VAL A 129 0.91 7.23 0.98
N GLU A 130 0.60 7.85 2.11
CA GLU A 130 0.47 7.15 3.39
C GLU A 130 -0.98 6.68 3.53
N VAL A 131 -1.18 5.38 3.74
CA VAL A 131 -2.43 4.76 4.16
C VAL A 131 -2.36 4.59 5.67
N PHE A 132 -3.27 5.23 6.41
CA PHE A 132 -3.25 5.20 7.87
C PHE A 132 -3.53 3.80 8.42
N ALA A 133 -2.99 3.50 9.61
CA ALA A 133 -3.25 2.23 10.33
C ALA A 133 -4.75 1.96 10.60
N THR A 134 -5.59 2.99 10.53
CA THR A 134 -7.04 2.92 10.69
C THR A 134 -7.78 2.60 9.39
N SER A 135 -7.06 2.41 8.30
CA SER A 135 -7.63 2.12 6.98
C SER A 135 -7.51 0.65 6.67
N LEU A 136 -8.57 0.09 6.09
CA LEU A 136 -8.50 -1.21 5.45
C LEU A 136 -8.16 -1.01 3.98
N HIS A 137 -7.37 -1.92 3.44
CA HIS A 137 -7.04 -1.99 2.01
C HIS A 137 -6.87 -3.45 1.59
N TYR A 138 -6.57 -3.66 0.31
CA TYR A 138 -6.11 -4.93 -0.21
C TYR A 138 -5.19 -4.67 -1.40
N ALA A 139 -4.74 -5.73 -2.07
CA ALA A 139 -3.95 -5.63 -3.29
C ALA A 139 -4.54 -4.56 -4.25
N PRO A 140 -3.74 -3.57 -4.69
CA PRO A 140 -4.21 -2.53 -5.59
C PRO A 140 -4.86 -3.09 -6.85
N CYS A 141 -5.70 -2.31 -7.50
CA CYS A 141 -6.23 -2.64 -8.83
C CYS A 141 -5.50 -1.82 -9.90
N GLY A 142 -5.34 -2.39 -11.09
CA GLY A 142 -4.84 -1.63 -12.23
C GLY A 142 -5.94 -0.84 -12.93
N VAL A 143 -5.55 0.18 -13.70
CA VAL A 143 -6.46 1.04 -14.47
C VAL A 143 -6.72 0.42 -15.84
N ASP A 144 -7.98 0.40 -16.30
CA ASP A 144 -8.38 -0.07 -17.64
C ASP A 144 -7.82 -1.46 -18.01
N GLY A 145 -7.77 -2.36 -17.03
CA GLY A 145 -7.29 -3.73 -17.20
C GLY A 145 -5.77 -3.87 -17.35
N GLN A 146 -5.01 -2.78 -17.23
CA GLN A 146 -3.55 -2.82 -17.15
C GLN A 146 -3.11 -3.37 -15.79
N GLY A 147 -1.86 -3.82 -15.71
CA GLY A 147 -1.25 -4.21 -14.43
C GLY A 147 -0.89 -3.00 -13.57
N PHE A 148 -0.69 -3.23 -12.29
CA PHE A 148 -0.19 -2.25 -11.33
C PHE A 148 1.20 -2.65 -10.81
N GLN A 149 2.00 -1.65 -10.47
CA GLN A 149 3.25 -1.81 -9.73
C GLN A 149 3.31 -0.80 -8.60
N VAL A 150 3.34 -1.27 -7.36
CA VAL A 150 3.33 -0.41 -6.17
C VAL A 150 4.42 -0.87 -5.21
N ALA A 151 5.36 0.01 -4.90
CA ALA A 151 6.30 -0.23 -3.80
C ALA A 151 5.56 -0.06 -2.47
N ILE A 152 5.79 -1.00 -1.56
CA ILE A 152 5.16 -1.08 -0.25
C ILE A 152 6.24 -0.83 0.80
N VAL A 153 6.03 0.16 1.67
CA VAL A 153 6.93 0.46 2.79
C VAL A 153 6.17 0.34 4.09
N LEU A 154 6.69 -0.51 4.97
CA LEU A 154 6.14 -0.82 6.28
C LEU A 154 7.28 -0.88 7.30
N PRO A 155 6.99 -0.83 8.61
CA PRO A 155 7.97 -1.17 9.62
C PRO A 155 8.57 -2.56 9.38
N GLN A 156 9.86 -2.69 9.66
CA GLN A 156 10.61 -3.92 9.47
C GLN A 156 9.93 -5.10 10.21
N GLY A 157 9.64 -6.18 9.49
CA GLY A 157 9.05 -7.41 10.02
C GLY A 157 7.52 -7.51 9.92
N THR A 158 6.82 -6.50 9.38
CA THR A 158 5.34 -6.44 9.38
C THR A 158 4.69 -7.60 8.62
N ASN A 159 5.22 -7.95 7.44
CA ASN A 159 4.67 -9.00 6.56
C ASN A 159 5.62 -10.19 6.42
N TYR A 160 6.34 -10.53 7.50
CA TYR A 160 7.23 -11.69 7.54
C TYR A 160 6.46 -12.96 7.97
N PRO A 161 6.96 -14.16 7.62
CA PRO A 161 6.37 -15.40 8.14
C PRO A 161 6.30 -15.40 9.66
N LEU A 162 5.20 -15.92 10.20
CA LEU A 162 5.04 -16.06 11.64
C LEU A 162 6.09 -17.03 12.19
N GLU A 163 6.78 -16.62 13.26
CA GLU A 163 7.79 -17.45 13.93
C GLU A 163 7.17 -18.51 14.87
N GLY A 164 5.86 -18.43 15.14
CA GLY A 164 5.16 -19.32 16.06
C GLY A 164 3.66 -19.38 15.81
N ALA A 165 2.99 -20.28 16.54
CA ALA A 165 1.53 -20.41 16.49
C ALA A 165 0.88 -19.25 17.25
N HIS A 166 -0.02 -18.54 16.59
CA HIS A 166 -0.79 -17.45 17.19
C HIS A 166 -2.23 -17.93 17.44
N GLN A 167 -2.74 -17.72 18.64
CA GLN A 167 -4.16 -17.96 18.93
C GLN A 167 -4.98 -16.85 18.29
N LYS A 168 -6.11 -17.21 17.66
CA LYS A 168 -7.09 -16.21 17.23
C LYS A 168 -7.61 -15.51 18.49
N VAL A 169 -7.43 -14.19 18.55
CA VAL A 169 -8.05 -13.32 19.54
C VAL A 169 -9.50 -13.04 19.14
#